data_AF-A0A535JXF1-F1
#
_entry.id   AF-A0A535JXF1-F1
#
_cell.length_a   1.000
_cell.length_b   1.000
_cell.length_c   1.000
_cell.angle_alpha   90.00
_cell.angle_beta   90.00
_cell.angle_gamma   90.00
#
_symmetry.space_group_name_H-M   'P 1'
#
loop_
_entity.id
_entity.type
_entity.pdbx_description
1 polymer ?
#
loop_
_entity_poly.entity_id
_entity_poly.type
_entity_poly.pdbx_seq_one_letter_code
_entity_poly.pdbx_strand_id
1 'polypeptide(L)'
;MPSSPPHDARRIFSGIGATYEKAGALLSFGQDARWRARLVESVQAAADDVVLDVATGTGLVARALSVRYRCDVVGLDRSADMLGAASARDGHIPLVRARAESLPFPDESFDHVTFTYLLRYVDDPAAVMRELARVVRPGGRIVALDFGVPRNPLLRAMWRGYTTVGLPLIGRAISQQWASVGAFLRGSIERFNAAHSQHALERYWREAGLINVHFTRMSFGAGVVMTGVKDGATEQRVSVAPSGKRPSVAPVPRGAAFYALRPGGIRDYWTLLHPPYTLWHLSYVLLGAALAPMPDPRVVAGALLAFFLAVGVASHSFDELQGRPLGTQIPSGVLVALGTLALGGAVALGAVAAAQIGLWFLVLVHSSRQLPRRSARRWSPSRSEDSRHRCAASGGRPPT
;
A
#
# COMPACT_ATOMS: atom_id res chain seq x y z
N MET A 1 17.02 -14.98 -23.47
CA MET A 1 15.85 -15.59 -22.81
C MET A 1 14.63 -15.04 -23.51
N PRO A 2 13.81 -15.85 -24.19
CA PRO A 2 12.72 -15.32 -25.02
C PRO A 2 11.71 -14.62 -24.10
N SER A 3 11.24 -13.45 -24.53
CA SER A 3 10.15 -12.71 -23.91
C SER A 3 8.94 -13.64 -23.77
N SER A 4 8.24 -13.63 -22.63
CA SER A 4 6.86 -14.12 -22.64
C SER A 4 6.08 -13.11 -23.50
N PRO A 5 5.52 -13.52 -24.66
CA PRO A 5 4.90 -12.56 -25.55
C PRO A 5 3.68 -11.90 -24.85
N PRO A 6 3.36 -10.63 -25.14
CA PRO A 6 2.15 -9.94 -24.65
C PRO A 6 0.83 -10.71 -24.88
N HIS A 7 0.86 -11.71 -25.77
CA HIS A 7 -0.22 -12.66 -26.00
C HIS A 7 -0.53 -13.55 -24.78
N ASP A 8 0.43 -13.83 -23.91
CA ASP A 8 0.22 -14.67 -22.72
C ASP A 8 -0.58 -13.94 -21.63
N ALA A 9 -0.38 -12.63 -21.45
CA ALA A 9 -1.13 -11.87 -20.45
C ALA A 9 -2.63 -11.86 -20.75
N ARG A 10 -3.02 -11.66 -22.02
CA ARG A 10 -4.44 -11.72 -22.41
C ARG A 10 -5.08 -13.07 -22.10
N ARG A 11 -4.36 -14.17 -22.37
CA ARG A 11 -4.85 -15.53 -22.12
C ARG A 11 -4.92 -15.86 -20.62
N ILE A 12 -3.98 -15.35 -19.83
CA ILE A 12 -3.92 -15.62 -18.39
C ILE A 12 -5.01 -14.85 -17.62
N PHE A 13 -5.34 -13.64 -18.08
CA PHE A 13 -6.32 -12.76 -17.43
C PHE A 13 -7.75 -12.83 -18.03
N SER A 14 -7.99 -13.63 -19.08
CA SER A 14 -9.36 -13.82 -19.62
C SER A 14 -10.26 -14.58 -18.64
N GLY A 15 -11.50 -14.15 -18.44
CA GLY A 15 -12.46 -14.87 -17.57
C GLY A 15 -12.25 -14.72 -16.05
N ILE A 16 -11.26 -13.98 -15.56
CA ILE A 16 -11.07 -13.78 -14.10
C ILE A 16 -11.69 -12.50 -13.54
N GLY A 17 -12.28 -11.65 -14.39
CA GLY A 17 -12.80 -10.32 -13.99
C GLY A 17 -13.74 -10.36 -12.77
N ALA A 18 -14.64 -11.35 -12.70
CA ALA A 18 -15.59 -11.49 -11.60
C ALA A 18 -14.95 -11.85 -10.24
N THR A 19 -13.80 -12.52 -10.26
CA THR A 19 -13.07 -12.94 -9.03
C THR A 19 -11.84 -12.10 -8.73
N TYR A 20 -11.47 -11.19 -9.65
CA TYR A 20 -10.26 -10.37 -9.61
C TYR A 20 -10.06 -9.65 -8.29
N GLU A 21 -11.11 -9.05 -7.74
CA GLU A 21 -11.02 -8.29 -6.49
C GLU A 21 -10.79 -9.15 -5.27
N LYS A 22 -11.59 -10.20 -5.09
CA LYS A 22 -11.49 -11.07 -3.92
C LYS A 22 -10.14 -11.78 -3.92
N ALA A 23 -9.72 -12.28 -5.08
CA ALA A 23 -8.44 -12.93 -5.23
C ALA A 23 -7.27 -11.95 -5.11
N GLY A 24 -7.36 -10.76 -5.72
CA GLY A 24 -6.34 -9.72 -5.61
C GLY A 24 -6.16 -9.24 -4.17
N ALA A 25 -7.25 -9.05 -3.42
CA ALA A 25 -7.20 -8.71 -2.01
C ALA A 25 -6.57 -9.82 -1.17
N LEU A 26 -6.94 -11.08 -1.39
CA LEU A 26 -6.38 -12.23 -0.67
C LEU A 26 -4.89 -12.42 -0.97
N LEU A 27 -4.51 -12.45 -2.25
CA LEU A 27 -3.14 -12.68 -2.72
C LEU A 27 -2.18 -11.52 -2.42
N SER A 28 -2.70 -10.31 -2.19
CA SER A 28 -1.89 -9.17 -1.76
C SER A 28 -1.97 -8.89 -0.26
N PHE A 29 -2.70 -9.71 0.52
CA PHE A 29 -3.02 -9.44 1.92
C PHE A 29 -3.60 -8.02 2.15
N GLY A 30 -4.45 -7.57 1.22
CA GLY A 30 -5.09 -6.25 1.23
C GLY A 30 -4.17 -5.08 0.81
N GLN A 31 -2.91 -5.35 0.46
CA GLN A 31 -1.95 -4.29 0.13
C GLN A 31 -2.26 -3.61 -1.20
N ASP A 32 -2.82 -4.32 -2.20
CA ASP A 32 -3.19 -3.73 -3.49
C ASP A 32 -4.20 -2.58 -3.32
N ALA A 33 -5.21 -2.75 -2.46
CA ALA A 33 -6.19 -1.72 -2.17
C ALA A 33 -5.53 -0.45 -1.59
N ARG A 34 -4.54 -0.61 -0.70
CA ARG A 34 -3.77 0.52 -0.14
C ARG A 34 -2.92 1.20 -1.21
N TRP A 35 -2.34 0.44 -2.13
CA TRP A 35 -1.54 1.01 -3.22
C TRP A 35 -2.42 1.79 -4.20
N ARG A 36 -3.59 1.26 -4.57
CA ARG A 36 -4.57 1.96 -5.41
C ARG A 36 -5.09 3.24 -4.75
N ALA A 37 -5.36 3.20 -3.44
CA ALA A 37 -5.75 4.41 -2.70
C ALA A 37 -4.67 5.49 -2.76
N ARG A 38 -3.40 5.11 -2.61
CA ARG A 38 -2.25 6.03 -2.73
C ARG A 38 -2.10 6.58 -4.16
N LEU A 39 -2.34 5.76 -5.19
CA LEU A 39 -2.40 6.20 -6.59
C LEU A 39 -3.49 7.26 -6.77
N VAL A 40 -4.72 6.96 -6.33
CA VAL A 40 -5.86 7.88 -6.46
C VAL A 40 -5.57 9.21 -5.76
N GLU A 41 -4.99 9.16 -4.56
CA GLU A 41 -4.59 10.36 -3.80
C GLU A 41 -3.53 11.22 -4.52
N SER A 42 -2.60 10.60 -5.25
CA SER A 42 -1.56 11.32 -6.02
C SER A 42 -2.10 12.14 -7.18
N VAL A 43 -3.28 11.80 -7.72
CA VAL A 43 -3.83 12.49 -8.90
C VAL A 43 -4.11 13.95 -8.57
N GLN A 44 -4.71 14.23 -7.40
CA GLN A 44 -5.09 15.57 -6.97
C GLN A 44 -5.93 16.34 -8.01
N ALA A 45 -6.88 15.64 -8.65
CA ALA A 45 -7.81 16.24 -9.60
C ALA A 45 -8.75 17.24 -8.92
N ALA A 46 -9.18 18.25 -9.68
CA ALA A 46 -10.33 19.09 -9.40
C ALA A 46 -11.63 18.42 -9.89
N ALA A 47 -12.78 18.97 -9.52
CA ALA A 47 -14.08 18.39 -9.87
C ALA A 47 -14.47 18.62 -11.35
N ASP A 48 -13.85 19.61 -12.00
CA ASP A 48 -14.01 19.95 -13.42
C ASP A 48 -12.98 19.27 -14.33
N ASP A 49 -12.03 18.53 -13.76
CA ASP A 49 -11.03 17.80 -14.53
C ASP A 49 -11.62 16.56 -15.22
N VAL A 50 -11.02 16.18 -16.35
CA VAL A 50 -11.29 14.93 -17.05
C VAL A 50 -10.09 13.99 -16.91
N VAL A 51 -10.31 12.80 -16.35
CA VAL A 51 -9.26 11.82 -16.05
C VAL A 51 -9.41 10.56 -16.88
N LEU A 52 -8.35 10.13 -17.56
CA LEU A 52 -8.30 8.85 -18.27
C LEU A 52 -7.62 7.78 -17.42
N ASP A 53 -8.32 6.68 -17.14
CA ASP A 53 -7.75 5.49 -16.49
C ASP A 53 -7.43 4.42 -17.54
N VAL A 54 -6.15 4.28 -17.90
CA VAL A 54 -5.65 3.33 -18.90
C VAL A 54 -5.33 1.98 -18.26
N ALA A 55 -5.69 0.90 -18.94
CA ALA A 55 -5.76 -0.45 -18.38
C ALA A 55 -6.66 -0.47 -17.13
N THR A 56 -7.86 0.11 -17.26
CA THR A 56 -8.81 0.30 -16.16
C THR A 56 -9.26 -1.02 -15.52
N GLY A 57 -9.16 -2.13 -16.25
CA GLY A 57 -9.56 -3.44 -15.76
C GLY A 57 -11.03 -3.45 -15.38
N THR A 58 -11.32 -3.83 -14.14
CA THR A 58 -12.69 -3.88 -13.58
C THR A 58 -13.21 -2.51 -13.11
N GLY A 59 -12.55 -1.40 -13.48
CA GLY A 59 -12.99 -0.04 -13.16
C GLY A 59 -12.72 0.42 -11.73
N LEU A 60 -11.85 -0.28 -10.99
CA LEU A 60 -11.59 0.02 -9.57
C LEU A 60 -11.02 1.42 -9.34
N VAL A 61 -10.01 1.80 -10.14
CA VAL A 61 -9.34 3.10 -10.03
C VAL A 61 -10.25 4.19 -10.61
N ALA A 62 -10.80 3.97 -11.80
CA ALA A 62 -11.77 4.88 -12.41
C ALA A 62 -12.92 5.27 -11.46
N ARG A 63 -13.58 4.29 -10.83
CA ARG A 63 -14.64 4.54 -9.85
C ARG A 63 -14.12 5.28 -8.62
N ALA A 64 -12.95 4.92 -8.11
CA ALA A 64 -12.37 5.57 -6.94
C ALA A 64 -12.03 7.05 -7.21
N LEU A 65 -11.59 7.39 -8.43
CA LEU A 65 -11.37 8.76 -8.86
C LEU A 65 -12.68 9.55 -8.92
N SER A 66 -13.68 9.01 -9.62
CA SER A 66 -15.00 9.64 -9.75
C SER A 66 -15.64 9.91 -8.39
N VAL A 67 -15.64 8.93 -7.48
CA VAL A 67 -16.21 9.09 -6.13
C VAL A 67 -15.44 10.11 -5.28
N ARG A 68 -14.10 10.10 -5.37
CA ARG A 68 -13.26 10.96 -4.51
C ARG A 68 -13.28 12.42 -4.95
N TYR A 69 -13.14 12.67 -6.25
CA TYR A 69 -12.94 14.01 -6.79
C TYR A 69 -14.19 14.59 -7.44
N ARG A 70 -15.20 13.75 -7.72
CA ARG A 70 -16.40 14.13 -8.49
C ARG A 70 -16.06 14.70 -9.87
N CYS A 71 -14.93 14.25 -10.41
CA CYS A 71 -14.45 14.58 -11.74
C CYS A 71 -15.00 13.62 -12.79
N ASP A 72 -14.89 14.01 -14.05
CA ASP A 72 -15.22 13.13 -15.17
C ASP A 72 -14.10 12.10 -15.35
N VAL A 73 -14.48 10.84 -15.56
CA VAL A 73 -13.52 9.75 -15.70
C VAL A 73 -13.87 8.92 -16.92
N VAL A 74 -12.88 8.61 -17.74
CA VAL A 74 -12.99 7.67 -18.86
C VAL A 74 -12.10 6.47 -18.57
N GLY A 75 -12.65 5.26 -18.64
CA GLY A 75 -11.88 4.03 -18.52
C GLY A 75 -11.49 3.45 -19.87
N LEU A 76 -10.25 2.97 -20.02
CA LEU A 76 -9.79 2.30 -21.24
C LEU A 76 -9.15 0.96 -20.93
N ASP A 77 -9.58 -0.10 -21.63
CA ASP A 77 -8.95 -1.42 -21.56
C ASP A 77 -9.03 -2.16 -22.90
N ARG A 78 -8.09 -3.05 -23.16
CA ARG A 78 -8.09 -3.93 -24.34
C ARG A 78 -9.06 -5.11 -24.22
N SER A 79 -9.36 -5.51 -22.97
CA SER A 79 -10.13 -6.70 -22.64
C SER A 79 -11.62 -6.39 -22.53
N ALA A 80 -12.41 -7.00 -23.41
CA ALA A 80 -13.88 -6.87 -23.37
C ALA A 80 -14.46 -7.41 -22.05
N ASP A 81 -13.94 -8.53 -21.54
CA ASP A 81 -14.39 -9.12 -20.28
C ASP A 81 -14.19 -8.16 -19.09
N MET A 82 -13.05 -7.45 -19.07
CA MET A 82 -12.74 -6.51 -18.00
C MET A 82 -13.64 -5.28 -18.08
N LEU A 83 -13.86 -4.75 -19.29
CA LEU A 83 -14.81 -3.66 -19.51
C LEU A 83 -16.25 -4.06 -19.17
N GLY A 84 -16.65 -5.30 -19.44
CA GLY A 84 -17.95 -5.83 -19.01
C GLY A 84 -18.09 -5.81 -17.49
N ALA A 85 -17.05 -6.21 -16.76
CA ALA A 85 -17.03 -6.15 -15.29
C ALA A 85 -16.99 -4.69 -14.76
N ALA A 86 -16.29 -3.79 -15.45
CA ALA A 86 -16.27 -2.36 -15.12
C ALA A 86 -17.66 -1.72 -15.32
N SER A 87 -18.32 -1.99 -16.45
CA SER A 87 -19.67 -1.51 -16.75
C SER A 87 -20.70 -2.03 -15.75
N ALA A 88 -20.62 -3.33 -15.38
CA ALA A 88 -21.50 -3.91 -14.36
C ALA A 88 -21.29 -3.29 -12.96
N ARG A 89 -20.10 -2.76 -12.68
CA ARG A 89 -19.77 -2.08 -11.43
C ARG A 89 -20.26 -0.63 -11.42
N ASP A 90 -20.04 0.07 -12.52
CA ASP A 90 -20.39 1.48 -12.67
C ASP A 90 -20.76 1.77 -14.12
N GLY A 91 -22.06 1.72 -14.41
CA GLY A 91 -22.58 1.94 -15.76
C GLY A 91 -22.52 3.41 -16.21
N HIS A 92 -22.13 4.33 -15.32
CA HIS A 92 -22.08 5.76 -15.62
C HIS A 92 -20.72 6.23 -16.13
N ILE A 93 -19.65 5.49 -15.87
CA ILE A 93 -18.30 5.81 -16.34
C ILE A 93 -18.17 5.38 -17.81
N PRO A 94 -17.88 6.29 -18.75
CA PRO A 94 -17.61 5.93 -20.14
C PRO A 94 -16.42 4.97 -20.25
N LEU A 95 -16.60 3.91 -21.04
CA LEU A 95 -15.59 2.87 -21.26
C LEU A 95 -15.22 2.74 -22.73
N VAL A 96 -13.93 2.73 -23.02
CA VAL A 96 -13.37 2.64 -24.37
C VAL A 96 -12.54 1.37 -24.51
N ARG A 97 -12.84 0.56 -25.53
CA ARG A 97 -12.03 -0.60 -25.86
C ARG A 97 -10.92 -0.23 -26.83
N ALA A 98 -9.69 -0.13 -26.34
CA ALA A 98 -8.52 0.21 -27.14
C ALA A 98 -7.22 -0.29 -26.50
N ARG A 99 -6.11 -0.05 -27.19
CA ARG A 99 -4.75 -0.42 -26.75
C ARG A 99 -4.04 0.80 -26.16
N ALA A 100 -3.23 0.59 -25.13
CA ALA A 100 -2.46 1.68 -24.55
C ALA A 100 -1.32 2.16 -25.47
N GLU A 101 -0.91 1.30 -26.41
CA GLU A 101 0.08 1.58 -27.43
C GLU A 101 -0.44 2.53 -28.54
N SER A 102 -1.77 2.73 -28.63
CA SER A 102 -2.39 3.64 -29.59
C SER A 102 -3.76 4.09 -29.05
N LEU A 103 -3.75 5.24 -28.37
CA LEU A 103 -4.92 5.80 -27.71
C LEU A 103 -5.80 6.53 -28.75
N PRO A 104 -7.11 6.22 -28.83
CA PRO A 104 -8.03 6.80 -29.81
C PRO A 104 -8.52 8.19 -29.36
N PHE A 105 -7.63 8.99 -28.79
CA PHE A 105 -7.94 10.32 -28.28
C PHE A 105 -6.98 11.36 -28.89
N PRO A 106 -7.46 12.58 -29.15
CA PRO A 106 -6.61 13.70 -29.54
C PRO A 106 -5.56 14.02 -28.47
N ASP A 107 -4.52 14.73 -28.89
CA ASP A 107 -3.53 15.30 -28.00
C ASP A 107 -4.23 16.20 -26.95
N GLU A 108 -3.71 16.21 -25.73
CA GLU A 108 -4.13 17.14 -24.67
C GLU A 108 -5.65 17.12 -24.35
N SER A 109 -6.25 15.94 -24.48
CA SER A 109 -7.68 15.71 -24.23
C SER A 109 -8.03 15.51 -22.76
N PHE A 110 -7.06 15.13 -21.91
CA PHE A 110 -7.27 14.83 -20.49
C PHE A 110 -6.42 15.69 -19.58
N ASP A 111 -6.97 16.11 -18.44
CA ASP A 111 -6.23 16.83 -17.40
C ASP A 111 -5.28 15.90 -16.65
N HIS A 112 -5.67 14.64 -16.45
CA HIS A 112 -4.84 13.63 -15.81
C HIS A 112 -4.99 12.25 -16.45
N VAL A 113 -3.95 11.45 -16.34
CA VAL A 113 -3.95 10.04 -16.72
C VAL A 113 -3.53 9.18 -15.54
N THR A 114 -4.27 8.10 -15.31
CA THR A 114 -3.84 7.01 -14.44
C THR A 114 -3.62 5.73 -15.21
N PHE A 115 -2.73 4.88 -14.72
CA PHE A 115 -2.72 3.49 -15.16
C PHE A 115 -2.26 2.56 -14.04
N THR A 116 -2.83 1.37 -14.01
CA THR A 116 -2.40 0.33 -13.08
C THR A 116 -1.88 -0.85 -13.88
N TYR A 117 -0.68 -1.32 -13.55
CA TYR A 117 -0.20 -2.62 -14.00
C TYR A 117 0.01 -2.76 -15.51
N LEU A 118 0.34 -1.67 -16.20
CA LEU A 118 0.35 -1.59 -17.65
C LEU A 118 1.72 -1.92 -18.28
N LEU A 119 2.78 -1.20 -17.89
CA LEU A 119 4.03 -1.14 -18.66
C LEU A 119 4.75 -2.49 -18.79
N ARG A 120 4.49 -3.42 -17.88
CA ARG A 120 5.03 -4.79 -17.96
C ARG A 120 4.37 -5.70 -19.00
N TYR A 121 3.29 -5.25 -19.64
CA TYR A 121 2.52 -6.02 -20.62
C TYR A 121 2.51 -5.41 -22.02
N VAL A 122 3.38 -4.43 -22.26
CA VAL A 122 3.58 -3.78 -23.57
C VAL A 122 4.99 -4.05 -24.07
N ASP A 123 5.17 -4.05 -25.38
CA ASP A 123 6.46 -4.35 -26.00
C ASP A 123 7.47 -3.20 -25.86
N ASP A 124 7.00 -1.95 -26.00
CA ASP A 124 7.81 -0.75 -25.86
C ASP A 124 7.22 0.19 -24.78
N PRO A 125 7.66 0.06 -23.51
CA PRO A 125 7.21 0.92 -22.43
C PRO A 125 7.53 2.40 -22.65
N ALA A 126 8.59 2.74 -23.37
CA ALA A 126 8.98 4.13 -23.63
C ALA A 126 8.03 4.78 -24.66
N ALA A 127 7.68 4.05 -25.71
CA ALA A 127 6.64 4.49 -26.66
C ALA A 127 5.28 4.66 -26.00
N VAL A 128 4.88 3.74 -25.13
CA VAL A 128 3.62 3.85 -24.38
C VAL A 128 3.63 5.07 -23.45
N MET A 129 4.74 5.36 -22.77
CA MET A 129 4.84 6.58 -21.95
C MET A 129 4.68 7.86 -22.79
N ARG A 130 5.26 7.91 -24.00
CA ARG A 130 5.06 9.05 -24.92
C ARG A 130 3.60 9.18 -25.35
N GLU A 131 2.95 8.06 -25.67
CA GLU A 131 1.54 8.05 -26.06
C GLU A 131 0.61 8.49 -24.91
N LEU A 132 0.90 8.07 -23.68
CA LEU A 132 0.19 8.52 -22.49
C LEU A 132 0.39 10.02 -22.24
N ALA A 133 1.60 10.54 -22.43
CA ALA A 133 1.89 11.97 -22.27
C ALA A 133 1.28 12.84 -23.37
N ARG A 134 1.13 12.31 -24.59
CA ARG A 134 0.50 13.00 -25.72
C ARG A 134 -0.93 13.45 -25.37
N VAL A 135 -1.73 12.57 -24.79
CA VAL A 135 -3.15 12.84 -24.48
C VAL A 135 -3.37 13.69 -23.21
N VAL A 136 -2.32 13.92 -22.41
CA VAL A 136 -2.39 14.72 -21.18
C VAL A 136 -2.16 16.19 -21.49
N ARG A 137 -2.90 17.10 -20.85
CA ARG A 137 -2.69 18.56 -20.97
C ARG A 137 -1.42 19.00 -20.23
N PRO A 138 -0.75 20.09 -20.67
CA PRO A 138 0.35 20.68 -19.92
C PRO A 138 -0.04 20.99 -18.46
N GLY A 139 0.82 20.69 -17.50
CA GLY A 139 0.51 20.77 -16.06
C GLY A 139 -0.32 19.59 -15.52
N GLY A 140 -0.86 18.76 -16.40
CA GLY A 140 -1.55 17.53 -16.08
C GLY A 140 -0.62 16.47 -15.50
N ARG A 141 -1.20 15.48 -14.83
CA ARG A 141 -0.43 14.44 -14.12
C ARG A 141 -0.63 13.06 -14.71
N ILE A 142 0.46 12.31 -14.76
CA ILE A 142 0.43 10.88 -14.96
C ILE A 142 0.74 10.20 -13.63
N VAL A 143 -0.16 9.33 -13.19
CA VAL A 143 0.03 8.54 -11.97
C VAL A 143 -0.12 7.05 -12.26
N ALA A 144 0.90 6.29 -11.91
CA ALA A 144 0.98 4.88 -12.20
C ALA A 144 1.18 4.03 -10.96
N LEU A 145 0.64 2.82 -10.98
CA LEU A 145 0.88 1.79 -9.97
C LEU A 145 1.45 0.55 -10.64
N ASP A 146 2.62 0.10 -10.20
CA ASP A 146 3.20 -1.17 -10.63
C ASP A 146 3.79 -1.97 -9.46
N PHE A 147 4.10 -3.24 -9.73
CA PHE A 147 4.83 -4.10 -8.81
C PHE A 147 6.32 -3.77 -8.85
N GLY A 148 6.91 -3.68 -7.67
CA GLY A 148 8.36 -3.59 -7.50
C GLY A 148 8.94 -4.86 -6.90
N VAL A 149 10.26 -4.92 -6.91
CA VAL A 149 11.03 -5.92 -6.16
C VAL A 149 11.63 -5.24 -4.92
N PRO A 150 11.49 -5.81 -3.70
CA PRO A 150 12.12 -5.28 -2.50
C PRO A 150 13.63 -5.09 -2.66
N ARG A 151 14.15 -3.98 -2.16
CA ARG A 151 15.59 -3.64 -2.25
C ARG A 151 16.43 -4.35 -1.19
N ASN A 152 15.88 -4.51 0.01
CA ASN A 152 16.55 -5.22 1.10
C ASN A 152 16.68 -6.72 0.76
N PRO A 153 17.87 -7.34 0.85
CA PRO A 153 18.08 -8.73 0.46
C PRO A 153 17.21 -9.74 1.22
N LEU A 154 17.02 -9.55 2.53
CA LEU A 154 16.18 -10.42 3.36
C LEU A 154 14.72 -10.34 2.93
N LEU A 155 14.18 -9.12 2.79
CA LEU A 155 12.80 -8.92 2.35
C LEU A 155 12.58 -9.40 0.92
N ARG A 156 13.60 -9.29 0.06
CA ARG A 156 13.57 -9.85 -1.29
C ARG A 156 13.52 -11.38 -1.26
N ALA A 157 14.30 -12.02 -0.39
CA ALA A 157 14.26 -13.48 -0.23
C ALA A 157 12.89 -13.95 0.25
N MET A 158 12.30 -13.28 1.24
CA MET A 158 10.94 -13.58 1.72
C MET A 158 9.89 -13.36 0.63
N TRP A 159 9.96 -12.24 -0.08
CA TRP A 159 9.09 -11.93 -1.22
C TRP A 159 9.22 -12.97 -2.33
N ARG A 160 10.43 -13.44 -2.64
CA ARG A 160 10.65 -14.56 -3.57
C ARG A 160 10.03 -15.84 -3.06
N GLY A 161 10.23 -16.21 -1.80
CA GLY A 161 9.60 -17.40 -1.21
C GLY A 161 8.08 -17.36 -1.34
N TYR A 162 7.47 -16.23 -0.97
CA TYR A 162 6.04 -16.01 -1.11
C TYR A 162 5.55 -16.08 -2.57
N THR A 163 6.19 -15.34 -3.47
CA THR A 163 5.76 -15.29 -4.89
C THR A 163 6.07 -16.56 -5.66
N THR A 164 7.00 -17.38 -5.18
CA THR A 164 7.37 -18.69 -5.76
C THR A 164 6.42 -19.79 -5.33
N VAL A 165 6.09 -19.84 -4.03
CA VAL A 165 5.38 -20.97 -3.42
C VAL A 165 4.00 -20.52 -2.93
N GLY A 166 3.95 -19.45 -2.15
CA GLY A 166 2.70 -18.93 -1.57
C GLY A 166 1.66 -18.53 -2.62
N LEU A 167 2.03 -17.68 -3.59
CA LEU A 167 1.10 -17.20 -4.62
C LEU A 167 0.46 -18.34 -5.43
N PRO A 168 1.21 -19.31 -5.99
CA PRO A 168 0.59 -20.44 -6.71
C PRO A 168 -0.27 -21.33 -5.82
N LEU A 169 0.14 -21.59 -4.57
CA LEU A 169 -0.62 -22.44 -3.66
C LEU A 169 -1.94 -21.80 -3.22
N ILE A 170 -1.90 -20.53 -2.80
CA ILE A 170 -3.10 -19.77 -2.45
C ILE A 170 -3.98 -19.58 -3.69
N GLY A 171 -3.38 -19.28 -4.84
CA GLY A 171 -4.09 -19.19 -6.12
C GLY A 171 -4.84 -20.48 -6.44
N ARG A 172 -4.21 -21.64 -6.26
CA ARG A 172 -4.83 -22.96 -6.47
C ARG A 172 -6.00 -23.24 -5.54
N ALA A 173 -5.97 -22.71 -4.31
CA ALA A 173 -7.11 -22.79 -3.39
C ALA A 173 -8.33 -21.96 -3.87
N ILE A 174 -8.12 -20.97 -4.73
CA ILE A 174 -9.20 -20.18 -5.35
C ILE A 174 -9.69 -20.87 -6.63
N SER A 175 -8.77 -21.17 -7.55
CA SER A 175 -9.04 -21.92 -8.80
C SER A 175 -7.74 -22.32 -9.49
N GLN A 176 -7.82 -23.25 -10.44
CA GLN A 176 -6.67 -23.62 -11.26
C GLN A 176 -6.14 -22.43 -12.09
N GLN A 177 -7.02 -21.54 -12.54
CA GLN A 177 -6.61 -20.35 -13.30
C GLN A 177 -5.84 -19.34 -12.44
N TRP A 178 -6.25 -19.16 -11.18
CA TRP A 178 -5.51 -18.33 -10.22
C TRP A 178 -4.16 -18.92 -9.83
N ALA A 179 -4.01 -20.25 -9.84
CA ALA A 179 -2.69 -20.89 -9.70
C ALA A 179 -1.75 -20.50 -10.86
N SER A 180 -2.26 -20.49 -12.09
CA SER A 180 -1.51 -20.05 -13.27
C SER A 180 -1.13 -18.57 -13.20
N VAL A 181 -2.04 -17.69 -12.77
CA VAL A 181 -1.75 -16.27 -12.51
C VAL A 181 -0.62 -16.14 -11.48
N GLY A 182 -0.73 -16.84 -10.34
CA GLY A 182 0.28 -16.83 -9.28
C GLY A 182 1.65 -17.29 -9.76
N ALA A 183 1.71 -18.36 -10.56
CA ALA A 183 2.96 -18.87 -11.12
C ALA A 183 3.58 -17.92 -12.15
N PHE A 184 2.76 -17.20 -12.92
CA PHE A 184 3.18 -16.24 -13.92
C PHE A 184 3.70 -14.92 -13.32
N LEU A 185 3.04 -14.41 -12.26
CA LEU A 185 3.26 -13.06 -11.74
C LEU A 185 4.71 -12.79 -11.37
N ARG A 186 5.34 -13.65 -10.56
CA ARG A 186 6.75 -13.50 -10.14
C ARG A 186 7.68 -13.29 -11.33
N GLY A 187 7.60 -14.21 -12.31
CA GLY A 187 8.46 -14.16 -13.49
C GLY A 187 8.25 -12.88 -14.28
N SER A 188 7.01 -12.43 -14.42
CA SER A 188 6.71 -11.16 -15.10
C SER A 188 7.29 -9.95 -14.36
N ILE A 189 7.18 -9.89 -13.03
CA ILE A 189 7.67 -8.79 -12.20
C ILE A 189 9.19 -8.75 -12.23
N GLU A 190 9.86 -9.88 -12.02
CA GLU A 190 11.33 -9.94 -12.01
C GLU A 190 11.93 -9.62 -13.38
N ARG A 191 11.37 -10.18 -14.47
CA ARG A 191 11.84 -9.88 -15.82
C ARG A 191 11.70 -8.39 -16.16
N PHE A 192 10.54 -7.80 -15.86
CA PHE A 192 10.33 -6.39 -16.12
C PHE A 192 11.28 -5.50 -15.30
N ASN A 193 11.45 -5.76 -14.00
CA ASN A 193 12.35 -4.98 -13.15
C ASN A 193 13.83 -5.20 -13.50
N ALA A 194 14.20 -6.35 -14.06
CA ALA A 194 15.55 -6.62 -14.54
C ALA A 194 15.84 -5.92 -15.87
N ALA A 195 14.89 -5.93 -16.80
CA ALA A 195 15.01 -5.25 -18.10
C ALA A 195 14.91 -3.72 -17.98
N HIS A 196 14.04 -3.24 -17.09
CA HIS A 196 13.74 -1.83 -16.91
C HIS A 196 14.05 -1.42 -15.47
N SER A 197 15.29 -1.00 -15.24
CA SER A 197 15.69 -0.44 -13.95
C SER A 197 14.86 0.80 -13.62
N GLN A 198 14.79 1.19 -12.34
CA GLN A 198 14.10 2.41 -11.96
C GLN A 198 14.64 3.64 -12.72
N HIS A 199 15.96 3.73 -12.94
CA HIS A 199 16.55 4.82 -13.73
C HIS A 199 16.10 4.79 -15.19
N ALA A 200 15.92 3.61 -15.78
CA ALA A 200 15.36 3.48 -17.12
C ALA A 200 13.91 3.98 -17.16
N LEU A 201 13.08 3.59 -16.18
CA LEU A 201 11.70 4.07 -16.08
C LEU A 201 11.64 5.59 -15.87
N GLU A 202 12.45 6.15 -14.96
CA GLU A 202 12.55 7.60 -14.77
C GLU A 202 12.91 8.34 -16.06
N ARG A 203 13.83 7.78 -16.84
CA ARG A 203 14.21 8.31 -18.15
C ARG A 203 13.05 8.25 -19.15
N TYR A 204 12.31 7.16 -19.24
CA TYR A 204 11.13 7.07 -20.13
C TYR A 204 10.08 8.14 -19.80
N TRP A 205 9.87 8.42 -18.51
CA TRP A 205 8.96 9.47 -18.07
C TRP A 205 9.47 10.85 -18.49
N ARG A 206 10.77 11.14 -18.29
CA ARG A 206 11.38 12.42 -18.68
C ARG A 206 11.42 12.63 -20.19
N GLU A 207 11.77 11.61 -20.95
CA GLU A 207 11.79 11.63 -22.43
C GLU A 207 10.38 11.78 -23.01
N ALA A 208 9.34 11.36 -22.27
CA ALA A 208 7.95 11.64 -22.61
C ALA A 208 7.49 13.07 -22.25
N GLY A 209 8.39 13.93 -21.77
CA GLY A 209 8.07 15.32 -21.39
C GLY A 209 7.48 15.46 -19.99
N LEU A 210 7.68 14.48 -19.09
CA LEU A 210 7.24 14.58 -17.70
C LEU A 210 8.36 15.10 -16.79
N ILE A 211 8.04 16.11 -16.00
CA ILE A 211 8.88 16.67 -14.93
C ILE A 211 8.38 16.21 -13.55
N ASN A 212 9.16 16.48 -12.49
CA ASN A 212 8.84 16.11 -11.11
C ASN A 212 8.50 14.60 -10.95
N VAL A 213 9.30 13.77 -11.62
CA VAL A 213 9.10 12.32 -11.62
C VAL A 213 9.49 11.75 -10.25
N HIS A 214 8.53 11.14 -9.55
CA HIS A 214 8.73 10.56 -8.22
C HIS A 214 8.25 9.12 -8.14
N PHE A 215 9.00 8.30 -7.39
CA PHE A 215 8.74 6.89 -7.17
C PHE A 215 8.52 6.63 -5.68
N THR A 216 7.27 6.42 -5.27
CA THR A 216 6.89 6.08 -3.90
C THR A 216 6.81 4.56 -3.75
N ARG A 217 7.76 3.98 -3.00
CA ARG A 217 7.78 2.55 -2.71
C ARG A 217 6.90 2.23 -1.52
N MET A 218 6.02 1.25 -1.68
CA MET A 218 5.07 0.79 -0.68
C MET A 218 5.34 -0.67 -0.32
N SER A 219 4.94 -1.07 0.89
CA SER A 219 5.04 -2.47 1.35
C SER A 219 6.45 -3.04 1.16
N PHE A 220 7.45 -2.29 1.67
CA PHE A 220 8.88 -2.61 1.57
C PHE A 220 9.44 -2.67 0.13
N GLY A 221 8.72 -2.11 -0.83
CA GLY A 221 9.11 -2.02 -2.23
C GLY A 221 8.43 -3.02 -3.16
N ALA A 222 7.46 -3.80 -2.67
CA ALA A 222 6.65 -4.71 -3.50
C ALA A 222 5.62 -3.96 -4.37
N GLY A 223 5.16 -2.78 -3.93
CA GLY A 223 4.33 -1.87 -4.73
C GLY A 223 5.08 -0.56 -4.99
N VAL A 224 4.88 0.04 -6.15
CA VAL A 224 5.50 1.32 -6.52
C VAL A 224 4.45 2.21 -7.17
N VAL A 225 4.19 3.36 -6.54
CA VAL A 225 3.39 4.43 -7.13
C VAL A 225 4.33 5.43 -7.76
N MET A 226 4.16 5.71 -9.05
CA MET A 226 4.98 6.63 -9.84
C MET A 226 4.13 7.84 -10.22
N THR A 227 4.70 9.04 -10.13
CA THR A 227 4.01 10.29 -10.47
C THR A 227 4.91 11.17 -11.32
N GLY A 228 4.33 11.93 -12.23
CA GLY A 228 5.02 12.90 -13.07
C GLY A 228 4.01 13.91 -13.60
N VAL A 229 4.50 15.11 -13.90
CA VAL A 229 3.69 16.24 -14.38
C VAL A 229 4.12 16.54 -15.80
N LYS A 230 3.20 16.69 -16.75
CA LYS A 230 3.53 17.10 -18.11
C LYS A 230 4.09 18.51 -18.08
N ASP A 231 5.31 18.67 -18.61
CA ASP A 231 5.99 19.95 -18.65
C ASP A 231 5.14 20.97 -19.43
N GLY A 232 5.18 22.21 -18.96
CA GLY A 232 4.41 23.31 -19.52
C GLY A 232 5.28 24.55 -19.50
N ALA A 233 6.03 24.78 -20.57
CA ALA A 233 6.62 26.09 -20.82
C ALA A 233 5.49 27.09 -21.13
N THR A 234 4.93 27.71 -20.09
CA THR A 234 4.80 29.16 -19.88
C THR A 234 3.85 29.43 -18.71
N GLU A 235 4.39 30.17 -17.74
CA GLU A 235 3.79 31.07 -16.75
C GLU A 235 2.25 31.18 -16.63
N GLN A 236 1.82 31.22 -15.36
CA GLN A 236 0.56 31.80 -14.86
C GLN A 236 -0.74 30.98 -15.06
N ARG A 237 -0.90 29.92 -14.27
CA ARG A 237 -2.08 29.95 -13.38
C ARG A 237 -1.72 30.87 -12.21
N VAL A 238 -2.05 32.16 -12.37
CA VAL A 238 -2.17 33.06 -11.22
C VAL A 238 -2.99 32.31 -10.18
N SER A 239 -2.37 32.08 -9.03
CA SER A 239 -3.07 31.81 -7.78
C SER A 239 -4.06 32.94 -7.59
N VAL A 240 -5.28 32.77 -8.07
CA VAL A 240 -6.43 33.53 -7.57
C VAL A 240 -6.49 33.15 -6.10
N ALA A 241 -6.05 34.06 -5.25
CA ALA A 241 -6.24 33.95 -3.82
C ALA A 241 -7.72 33.61 -3.59
N PRO A 242 -8.07 32.62 -2.76
CA PRO A 242 -9.46 32.33 -2.47
C PRO A 242 -10.04 33.52 -1.70
N SER A 243 -10.64 34.45 -2.45
CA SER A 243 -11.57 35.43 -1.94
C SER A 243 -12.87 34.69 -1.63
N GLY A 244 -13.00 34.31 -0.37
CA GLY A 244 -14.11 33.53 0.13
C GLY A 244 -13.62 32.67 1.27
N LYS A 245 -14.19 32.85 2.47
CA LYS A 245 -13.95 32.02 3.65
C LYS A 245 -13.73 30.58 3.21
N ARG A 246 -12.51 30.05 3.35
CA ARG A 246 -12.24 28.61 3.17
C ARG A 246 -13.32 27.88 3.98
N PRO A 247 -14.23 27.12 3.35
CA PRO A 247 -15.04 26.21 4.14
C PRO A 247 -14.05 25.33 4.88
N SER A 248 -14.21 25.24 6.21
CA SER A 248 -13.40 24.34 7.02
C SER A 248 -13.54 22.97 6.38
N VAL A 249 -12.48 22.49 5.72
CA VAL A 249 -12.45 21.14 5.19
C VAL A 249 -12.59 20.25 6.41
N ALA A 250 -13.77 19.67 6.58
CA ALA A 250 -13.99 18.70 7.63
C ALA A 250 -12.90 17.62 7.50
N PRO A 251 -12.27 17.19 8.60
CA PRO A 251 -11.26 16.14 8.53
C PRO A 251 -11.84 14.97 7.74
N VAL A 252 -11.12 14.57 6.69
CA VAL A 252 -11.46 13.40 5.87
C VAL A 252 -11.71 12.24 6.84
N PRO A 253 -12.89 11.58 6.80
CA PRO A 253 -13.11 10.40 7.62
C PRO A 253 -11.98 9.43 7.33
N ARG A 254 -11.17 9.09 8.34
CA ARG A 254 -10.18 8.02 8.20
C ARG A 254 -10.96 6.81 7.70
N GLY A 255 -10.70 6.38 6.46
CA GLY A 255 -11.39 5.24 5.89
C GLY A 255 -11.35 4.09 6.87
N ALA A 256 -12.49 3.44 7.11
CA ALA A 256 -12.58 2.33 8.04
C ALA A 256 -11.48 1.31 7.73
N ALA A 257 -10.78 0.84 8.75
CA ALA A 257 -9.69 -0.12 8.56
C ALA A 257 -10.17 -1.33 7.76
N PHE A 258 -9.29 -2.00 6.99
CA PHE A 258 -9.71 -3.04 6.04
C PHE A 258 -10.48 -4.24 6.66
N TYR A 259 -10.37 -4.42 7.99
CA TYR A 259 -11.07 -5.44 8.77
C TYR A 259 -12.33 -4.90 9.49
N ALA A 260 -12.54 -3.58 9.47
CA ALA A 260 -13.67 -2.93 10.10
C ALA A 260 -14.94 -3.22 9.29
N LEU A 261 -15.93 -3.77 9.97
CA LEU A 261 -17.24 -4.03 9.39
C LEU A 261 -18.08 -2.75 9.44
N ARG A 262 -19.16 -2.70 8.65
CA ARG A 262 -20.13 -1.60 8.73
C ARG A 262 -20.64 -1.47 10.17
N PRO A 263 -20.65 -0.25 10.75
CA PRO A 263 -21.02 -0.06 12.14
C PRO A 263 -22.41 -0.62 12.48
N GLY A 264 -22.55 -1.17 13.68
CA GLY A 264 -23.81 -1.62 14.26
C GLY A 264 -23.84 -3.08 14.72
N GLY A 265 -24.37 -3.29 15.93
CA GLY A 265 -24.61 -4.61 16.51
C GLY A 265 -23.33 -5.41 16.77
N ILE A 266 -23.36 -6.71 16.51
CA ILE A 266 -22.22 -7.62 16.77
C ILE A 266 -20.95 -7.27 15.96
N ARG A 267 -21.13 -6.54 14.86
CA ARG A 267 -20.04 -6.12 13.96
C ARG A 267 -19.09 -5.14 14.62
N ASP A 268 -19.61 -4.31 15.53
CA ASP A 268 -18.77 -3.38 16.28
C ASP A 268 -17.83 -4.11 17.23
N TYR A 269 -18.26 -5.24 17.80
CA TYR A 269 -17.41 -6.07 18.66
C TYR A 269 -16.31 -6.76 17.85
N TRP A 270 -16.61 -7.20 16.62
CA TRP A 270 -15.58 -7.70 15.71
C TRP A 270 -14.56 -6.62 15.34
N THR A 271 -15.02 -5.41 15.02
CA THR A 271 -14.14 -4.27 14.72
C THR A 271 -13.32 -3.87 15.94
N LEU A 272 -13.93 -3.87 17.14
CA LEU A 272 -13.27 -3.59 18.42
C LEU A 272 -12.13 -4.56 18.69
N LEU A 273 -12.31 -5.85 18.35
CA LEU A 273 -11.23 -6.85 18.51
C LEU A 273 -10.02 -6.55 17.64
N HIS A 274 -10.09 -5.66 16.64
CA HIS A 274 -8.99 -5.36 15.72
C HIS A 274 -8.25 -6.64 15.26
N PRO A 275 -8.93 -7.60 14.60
CA PRO A 275 -8.48 -8.99 14.50
C PRO A 275 -7.03 -9.19 14.00
N PRO A 276 -6.52 -8.42 13.02
CA PRO A 276 -5.12 -8.54 12.60
C PRO A 276 -4.10 -8.23 13.71
N TYR A 277 -4.39 -7.24 14.56
CA TYR A 277 -3.51 -6.82 15.64
C TYR A 277 -3.57 -7.78 16.83
N THR A 278 -4.78 -8.23 17.20
CA THR A 278 -4.93 -9.26 18.25
C THR A 278 -4.31 -10.58 17.84
N LEU A 279 -4.54 -11.04 16.60
CA LEU A 279 -3.95 -12.29 16.12
C LEU A 279 -2.41 -12.20 16.08
N TRP A 280 -1.87 -11.04 15.69
CA TRP A 280 -0.42 -10.78 15.77
C TRP A 280 0.11 -10.94 17.20
N HIS A 281 -0.56 -10.39 18.21
CA HIS A 281 -0.12 -10.51 19.60
C HIS A 281 -0.26 -11.93 20.16
N LEU A 282 -1.36 -12.62 19.83
CA LEU A 282 -1.55 -14.02 20.22
C LEU A 282 -0.50 -14.94 19.60
N SER A 283 0.03 -14.60 18.42
CA SER A 283 1.11 -15.37 17.79
C SER A 283 2.38 -15.41 18.65
N TYR A 284 2.65 -14.39 19.47
CA TYR A 284 3.80 -14.40 20.37
C TYR A 284 3.70 -15.48 21.44
N VAL A 285 2.49 -15.76 21.94
CA VAL A 285 2.25 -16.84 22.91
C VAL A 285 2.53 -18.19 22.25
N LEU A 286 2.07 -18.38 21.02
CA LEU A 286 2.31 -19.61 20.25
C LEU A 286 3.79 -19.80 19.89
N LEU A 287 4.49 -18.71 19.52
CA LEU A 287 5.93 -18.74 19.27
C LEU A 287 6.70 -19.08 20.55
N GLY A 288 6.32 -18.51 21.70
CA GLY A 288 6.89 -18.87 23.00
C GLY A 288 6.67 -20.34 23.34
N ALA A 289 5.47 -20.87 23.10
CA ALA A 289 5.15 -22.28 23.29
C ALA A 289 5.98 -23.19 22.37
N ALA A 290 6.21 -22.80 21.11
CA ALA A 290 7.01 -23.56 20.16
C ALA A 290 8.51 -23.59 20.51
N LEU A 291 9.00 -22.60 21.25
CA LEU A 291 10.38 -22.55 21.75
C LEU A 291 10.54 -23.25 23.10
N ALA A 292 9.45 -23.55 23.79
CA ALA A 292 9.50 -24.24 25.08
C ALA A 292 9.88 -25.72 24.89
N PRO A 293 10.81 -26.27 25.71
CA PRO A 293 11.21 -27.68 25.58
C PRO A 293 10.05 -28.67 25.77
N MET A 294 9.11 -28.32 26.66
CA MET A 294 7.89 -29.10 26.94
C MET A 294 6.75 -28.12 27.25
N PRO A 295 5.99 -27.64 26.25
CA PRO A 295 4.89 -26.72 26.49
C PRO A 295 3.72 -27.44 27.16
N ASP A 296 3.33 -27.01 28.36
CA ASP A 296 2.08 -27.46 29.00
C ASP A 296 0.88 -26.79 28.29
N PRO A 297 -0.04 -27.55 27.66
CA PRO A 297 -1.21 -27.00 26.98
C PRO A 297 -2.08 -26.11 27.88
N ARG A 298 -2.14 -26.38 29.19
CA ARG A 298 -2.91 -25.57 30.15
C ARG A 298 -2.32 -24.18 30.32
N VAL A 299 -0.99 -24.10 30.42
CA VAL A 299 -0.26 -22.83 30.53
C VAL A 299 -0.36 -22.04 29.23
N VAL A 300 -0.24 -22.70 28.08
CA VAL A 300 -0.39 -22.07 26.76
C VAL A 300 -1.81 -21.53 26.58
N ALA A 301 -2.83 -22.31 26.92
CA ALA A 301 -4.23 -21.87 26.85
C ALA A 301 -4.51 -20.70 27.80
N GLY A 302 -4.00 -20.76 29.03
CA GLY A 302 -4.11 -19.68 30.01
C GLY A 302 -3.43 -18.39 29.54
N ALA A 303 -2.23 -18.50 28.96
CA ALA A 303 -1.50 -17.36 28.40
C ALA A 303 -2.21 -16.75 27.18
N LEU A 304 -2.76 -17.58 26.28
CA LEU A 304 -3.55 -17.11 25.13
C LEU A 304 -4.79 -16.35 25.60
N LEU A 305 -5.51 -16.87 26.60
CA LEU A 305 -6.69 -16.22 27.16
C LEU A 305 -6.31 -14.89 27.85
N ALA A 306 -5.25 -14.88 28.66
CA ALA A 306 -4.79 -13.66 29.35
C ALA A 306 -4.36 -12.57 28.35
N PHE A 307 -3.60 -12.93 27.31
CA PHE A 307 -3.20 -11.98 26.25
C PHE A 307 -4.39 -11.50 25.43
N PHE A 308 -5.33 -12.38 25.09
CA PHE A 308 -6.55 -12.00 24.38
C PHE A 308 -7.37 -10.99 25.18
N LEU A 309 -7.55 -11.23 26.49
CA LEU A 309 -8.27 -10.31 27.35
C LEU A 309 -7.53 -8.97 27.50
N ALA A 310 -6.21 -8.98 27.70
CA ALA A 310 -5.43 -7.76 27.89
C ALA A 310 -5.30 -6.91 26.61
N VAL A 311 -4.89 -7.52 25.50
CA VAL A 311 -4.52 -6.81 24.26
C VAL A 311 -5.61 -6.89 23.19
N GLY A 312 -6.46 -7.91 23.23
CA GLY A 312 -7.57 -8.06 22.28
C GLY A 312 -8.85 -7.35 22.69
N VAL A 313 -9.10 -7.24 23.98
CA VAL A 313 -10.34 -6.64 24.52
C VAL A 313 -10.04 -5.38 25.33
N ALA A 314 -9.18 -5.46 26.34
CA ALA A 314 -9.01 -4.36 27.29
C ALA A 314 -8.36 -3.12 26.65
N SER A 315 -7.19 -3.27 26.03
CA SER A 315 -6.51 -2.14 25.37
C SER A 315 -7.38 -1.49 24.29
N HIS A 316 -8.03 -2.29 23.44
CA HIS A 316 -8.88 -1.74 22.39
C HIS A 316 -10.13 -1.05 22.93
N SER A 317 -10.71 -1.55 24.02
CA SER A 317 -11.84 -0.87 24.68
C SER A 317 -11.44 0.49 25.25
N PHE A 318 -10.25 0.60 25.84
CA PHE A 318 -9.72 1.86 26.37
C PHE A 318 -9.26 2.82 25.28
N ASP A 319 -8.63 2.33 24.21
CA ASP A 319 -8.26 3.13 23.05
C ASP A 319 -9.52 3.67 22.34
N GLU A 320 -10.56 2.84 22.24
CA GLU A 320 -11.83 3.25 21.62
C GLU A 320 -12.55 4.34 22.43
N LEU A 321 -12.40 4.35 23.76
CA LEU A 321 -12.86 5.45 24.61
C LEU A 321 -12.11 6.76 24.33
N GLN A 322 -10.88 6.72 23.81
CA GLN A 322 -10.08 7.90 23.45
C GLN A 322 -10.37 8.40 22.03
N GLY A 323 -11.59 8.86 21.79
CA GLY A 323 -11.94 9.54 20.54
C GLY A 323 -12.29 8.61 19.38
N ARG A 324 -12.73 7.38 19.67
CA ARG A 324 -13.31 6.42 18.71
C ARG A 324 -12.44 6.15 17.48
N PRO A 325 -11.15 5.83 17.62
CA PRO A 325 -10.26 5.53 16.50
C PRO A 325 -10.76 4.39 15.59
N LEU A 326 -11.52 3.42 16.12
CA LEU A 326 -12.08 2.29 15.36
C LEU A 326 -13.48 2.58 14.79
N GLY A 327 -14.11 3.66 15.23
CA GLY A 327 -15.42 4.11 14.72
C GLY A 327 -16.60 3.21 15.12
N THR A 328 -16.51 2.51 16.25
CA THR A 328 -17.58 1.65 16.76
C THR A 328 -18.71 2.46 17.40
N GLN A 329 -19.94 1.94 17.38
CA GLN A 329 -21.10 2.55 18.05
C GLN A 329 -21.35 1.97 19.45
N ILE A 330 -20.38 1.26 20.04
CA ILE A 330 -20.53 0.65 21.35
C ILE A 330 -20.67 1.74 22.42
N PRO A 331 -21.71 1.72 23.28
CA PRO A 331 -21.87 2.74 24.32
C PRO A 331 -20.64 2.83 25.23
N SER A 332 -20.26 4.05 25.65
CA SER A 332 -19.05 4.25 26.47
C SER A 332 -19.09 3.45 27.78
N GLY A 333 -20.26 3.30 28.41
CA GLY A 333 -20.41 2.45 29.60
C GLY A 333 -20.10 0.98 29.34
N VAL A 334 -20.46 0.47 28.15
CA VAL A 334 -20.14 -0.91 27.72
C VAL A 334 -18.64 -1.06 27.47
N LEU A 335 -17.99 -0.08 26.84
CA LEU A 335 -16.53 -0.10 26.65
C LEU A 335 -15.77 -0.07 27.98
N VAL A 336 -16.20 0.75 28.95
CA VAL A 336 -15.59 0.77 30.29
C VAL A 336 -15.77 -0.59 30.96
N ALA A 337 -16.97 -1.18 30.92
CA ALA A 337 -17.22 -2.49 31.49
C ALA A 337 -16.37 -3.59 30.83
N LEU A 338 -16.36 -3.66 29.49
CA LEU A 338 -15.53 -4.63 28.75
C LEU A 338 -14.05 -4.46 29.05
N GLY A 339 -13.56 -3.21 29.01
CA GLY A 339 -12.17 -2.89 29.27
C GLY A 339 -11.72 -3.30 30.68
N THR A 340 -12.48 -2.90 31.70
CA THR A 340 -12.16 -3.19 33.10
C THR A 340 -12.33 -4.67 33.43
N LEU A 341 -13.39 -5.34 32.96
CA LEU A 341 -13.60 -6.77 33.19
C LEU A 341 -12.51 -7.62 32.52
N ALA A 342 -12.15 -7.30 31.27
CA ALA A 342 -11.11 -8.02 30.55
C ALA A 342 -9.73 -7.79 31.17
N LEU A 343 -9.42 -6.55 31.59
CA LEU A 343 -8.18 -6.26 32.31
C LEU A 343 -8.11 -7.02 33.65
N GLY A 344 -9.20 -7.00 34.42
CA GLY A 344 -9.31 -7.75 35.67
C GLY A 344 -9.11 -9.25 35.47
N GLY A 345 -9.73 -9.83 34.44
CA GLY A 345 -9.56 -11.24 34.09
C GLY A 345 -8.13 -11.59 33.67
N ALA A 346 -7.48 -10.75 32.86
CA ALA A 346 -6.09 -10.95 32.48
C ALA A 346 -5.14 -10.88 33.68
N VAL A 347 -5.35 -9.92 34.59
CA VAL A 347 -4.57 -9.79 35.83
C VAL A 347 -4.78 -10.98 36.75
N ALA A 348 -6.02 -11.45 36.91
CA ALA A 348 -6.33 -12.62 37.73
C ALA A 348 -5.66 -13.90 37.18
N LEU A 349 -5.72 -14.13 35.87
CA LEU A 349 -5.03 -15.24 35.22
C LEU A 349 -3.51 -15.15 35.42
N GLY A 350 -2.93 -13.95 35.31
CA GLY A 350 -1.52 -13.72 35.58
C GLY A 350 -1.13 -13.99 37.04
N ALA A 351 -1.96 -13.60 37.99
CA ALA A 351 -1.75 -13.85 39.42
C ALA A 351 -1.83 -15.34 39.75
N VAL A 352 -2.81 -16.07 39.19
CA VAL A 352 -2.93 -17.52 39.35
C VAL A 352 -1.71 -18.23 38.76
N ALA A 353 -1.25 -17.84 37.57
CA ALA A 353 -0.06 -18.40 36.95
C ALA A 353 1.20 -18.14 37.80
N ALA A 354 1.36 -16.92 38.33
CA ALA A 354 2.49 -16.58 39.20
C ALA A 354 2.48 -17.38 40.52
N ALA A 355 1.30 -17.65 41.08
CA ALA A 355 1.15 -18.48 42.28
C ALA A 355 1.48 -19.96 42.03
N GLN A 356 1.21 -20.48 40.82
CA GLN A 356 1.48 -21.87 40.45
C GLN A 356 2.94 -22.12 40.04
N ILE A 357 3.57 -21.15 39.36
CA ILE A 357 4.95 -21.27 38.85
C ILE A 357 5.98 -20.80 39.90
N GLY A 358 5.54 -20.04 40.90
CA GLY A 358 6.35 -19.49 41.99
C GLY A 358 6.71 -18.01 41.79
N LEU A 359 6.80 -17.27 42.91
CA LEU A 359 7.02 -15.81 42.92
C LEU A 359 8.32 -15.35 42.24
N TRP A 360 9.30 -16.25 42.05
CA TRP A 360 10.52 -15.98 41.27
C TRP A 360 10.23 -15.59 39.82
N PHE A 361 9.09 -16.00 39.26
CA PHE A 361 8.63 -15.56 37.94
C PHE A 361 8.43 -14.03 37.87
N LEU A 362 8.01 -13.39 38.97
CA LEU A 362 7.86 -11.92 39.03
C LEU A 362 9.21 -11.20 38.98
N VAL A 363 10.29 -11.84 39.42
CA VAL A 363 11.66 -11.30 39.33
C VAL A 363 12.13 -11.25 37.88
N LEU A 364 11.77 -12.24 37.05
CA LEU A 364 12.02 -12.24 35.60
C LEU A 364 11.29 -11.08 34.89
N VAL A 365 10.02 -10.84 35.24
CA VAL A 365 9.20 -9.74 34.71
C VAL A 365 9.74 -8.36 35.15
N HIS A 366 10.26 -8.27 36.37
CA HIS A 366 10.85 -7.04 36.89
C HIS A 366 12.22 -6.75 36.23
N SER A 367 13.06 -7.76 36.05
CA SER A 367 14.39 -7.63 35.45
C SER A 367 14.35 -7.32 33.94
N SER A 368 13.30 -7.73 33.22
CA SER A 368 13.09 -7.30 31.82
C SER A 368 12.80 -5.80 31.65
N ARG A 369 12.41 -5.08 32.72
CA ARG A 369 12.22 -3.62 32.69
C ARG A 369 13.53 -2.84 32.86
N GLN A 370 14.62 -3.48 33.28
CA GLN A 370 15.89 -2.81 33.64
C GLN A 370 16.98 -2.89 32.56
N LEU A 371 16.63 -3.19 31.30
CA LEU A 371 17.60 -3.01 30.21
C LEU A 371 17.95 -1.52 30.09
N PRO A 372 19.22 -1.12 30.26
CA PRO A 372 19.58 0.29 30.24
C PRO A 372 19.25 0.87 28.86
N ARG A 373 18.42 1.91 28.84
CA ARG A 373 18.22 2.77 27.67
C ARG A 373 19.58 3.37 27.31
N ARG A 374 20.33 2.69 26.43
CA ARG A 374 21.51 3.29 25.79
C ARG A 374 21.05 4.59 25.15
N SER A 375 21.65 5.67 25.62
CA SER A 375 21.33 7.04 25.29
C SER A 375 21.22 7.24 23.78
N ALA A 376 20.05 7.71 23.35
CA ALA A 376 19.87 8.29 22.03
C ALA A 376 20.84 9.48 21.91
N ARG A 377 21.98 9.27 21.25
CA ARG A 377 22.83 10.37 20.80
C ARG A 377 22.02 11.18 19.80
N ARG A 378 21.56 12.33 20.28
CA ARG A 378 20.94 13.42 19.53
C ARG A 378 21.91 13.83 18.43
N TRP A 379 21.61 13.51 17.18
CA TRP A 379 22.37 13.97 16.03
C TRP A 379 22.06 15.46 15.82
N SER A 380 23.03 16.33 16.11
CA SER A 380 22.99 17.75 15.75
C SER A 380 23.92 17.98 14.55
N PRO A 381 23.45 18.58 13.45
CA PRO A 381 24.33 18.99 12.37
C PRO A 381 24.99 20.31 12.75
N SER A 382 26.23 20.27 13.24
CA SER A 382 27.06 21.46 13.41
C SER A 382 28.07 21.56 12.26
N ARG A 383 27.85 22.58 11.42
CA ARG A 383 28.82 23.43 10.71
C ARG A 383 30.26 22.90 10.60
N SER A 384 30.68 22.60 9.37
CA SER A 384 32.07 22.74 8.94
C SER A 384 32.15 22.91 7.41
N GLU A 385 31.63 24.04 6.91
CA GLU A 385 31.93 24.57 5.59
C GLU A 385 32.38 26.02 5.78
N ASP A 386 33.60 26.18 6.31
CA ASP A 386 34.42 27.37 6.03
C ASP A 386 35.86 27.10 6.48
N SER A 387 36.74 26.76 5.53
CA SER A 387 38.22 26.84 5.63
C SER A 387 38.95 26.00 4.57
N ARG A 388 38.66 26.19 3.28
CA ARG A 388 39.64 25.88 2.20
C ARG A 388 39.58 26.89 1.05
N HIS A 389 39.70 28.17 1.39
CA HIS A 389 40.24 29.18 0.48
C HIS A 389 41.40 29.89 1.17
N ARG A 390 42.60 29.31 1.04
CA ARG A 390 43.91 29.97 1.13
C ARG A 390 45.00 28.91 0.93
N CYS A 391 45.50 28.81 -0.29
CA CYS A 391 46.92 28.56 -0.61
C CYS A 391 47.06 28.42 -2.13
N ALA A 392 47.15 29.57 -2.80
CA ALA A 392 47.87 29.69 -4.06
C ALA A 392 48.99 30.71 -3.82
N ALA A 393 50.15 30.44 -4.42
CA ALA A 393 51.31 31.33 -4.60
C ALA A 393 52.38 31.39 -3.48
N SER A 394 53.35 30.48 -3.55
CA SER A 394 54.81 30.72 -3.61
C SER A 394 55.50 29.33 -3.63
N GLY A 395 56.39 28.94 -4.52
CA GLY A 395 57.44 29.65 -5.25
C GLY A 395 58.79 29.21 -4.68
N GLY A 396 59.54 28.33 -5.36
CA GLY A 396 60.95 28.08 -5.05
C GLY A 396 61.49 26.66 -5.33
N ARG A 397 62.35 26.54 -6.35
CA ARG A 397 63.21 25.38 -6.68
C ARG A 397 64.23 25.05 -5.58
N PRO A 398 64.75 23.81 -5.51
CA PRO A 398 65.95 23.50 -4.73
C PRO A 398 67.23 23.70 -5.57
N PRO A 399 68.36 24.06 -4.94
CA PRO A 399 69.69 23.71 -5.41
C PRO A 399 70.37 22.65 -4.52
N THR A 400 71.15 21.80 -5.21
CA THR A 400 72.16 20.79 -4.79
C THR A 400 71.71 19.63 -3.93
#